data_AF-A0A536GX01-F1
#
_entry.id   AF-A0A536GX01-F1
#
_cell.length_a   1.000
_cell.length_b   1.000
_cell.length_c   1.000
_cell.angle_alpha   90.00
_cell.angle_beta   90.00
_cell.angle_gamma   90.00
#
_symmetry.space_group_name_H-M   'P 1'
#
loop_
_entity.id
_entity.type
_entity.pdbx_description
1 polymer ?
#
loop_
_entity_poly.entity_id
_entity_poly.type
_entity_poly.pdbx_seq_one_letter_code
_entity_poly.pdbx_strand_id
1 'polypeptide(L)'
;MEKAFRGPYDLKQRLGALDARQLATMDPEKLVKIFRERPALHRFPGSMAGRVQALSKVIVDEYNGDAGAVWTEAKDGADLAARIKKLPGFGDMKVKILVAVLAKKFDVKPAGWEKYAANWHTVADVDSEETMAEARQVKRDMKANKQV
;
A
#
# COMPACT_ATOMS: atom_id res chain seq x y z
N MET A 1 -4.11 -3.63 17.24
CA MET A 1 -4.08 -3.59 15.76
C MET A 1 -3.63 -2.20 15.31
N GLU A 2 -2.58 -2.10 14.50
CA GLU A 2 -2.09 -0.80 13.98
C GLU A 2 -3.20 -0.05 13.23
N LYS A 3 -3.40 1.23 13.53
CA LYS A 3 -4.47 2.08 12.97
C LYS A 3 -4.52 2.04 11.43
N ALA A 4 -3.37 1.86 10.78
CA ALA A 4 -3.26 1.77 9.33
C ALA A 4 -4.05 0.60 8.73
N PHE A 5 -4.17 -0.55 9.43
CA PHE A 5 -4.91 -1.71 8.93
C PHE A 5 -6.43 -1.53 9.03
N ARG A 6 -6.91 -0.67 9.93
CA ARG A 6 -8.34 -0.40 10.08
C ARG A 6 -8.87 0.63 9.07
N GLY A 7 -7.99 1.47 8.52
CA GLY A 7 -8.37 2.55 7.60
C GLY A 7 -9.25 2.12 6.41
N PRO A 8 -8.89 1.07 5.64
CA PRO A 8 -9.72 0.59 4.54
C PRO A 8 -11.11 0.12 4.98
N TYR A 9 -11.21 -0.55 6.14
CA TYR A 9 -12.49 -0.97 6.71
C TYR A 9 -13.36 0.22 7.11
N ASP A 10 -12.79 1.18 7.85
CA ASP A 10 -13.56 2.36 8.27
C ASP A 10 -13.99 3.21 7.06
N LEU A 11 -13.16 3.30 6.01
CA LEU A 11 -13.54 3.96 4.75
C LEU A 11 -14.70 3.23 4.06
N LYS A 12 -14.66 1.90 4.01
CA LYS A 12 -15.77 1.08 3.51
C LYS A 12 -17.06 1.35 4.29
N GLN A 13 -16.99 1.43 5.62
CA GLN A 13 -18.16 1.71 6.46
C GLN A 13 -18.78 3.08 6.16
N ARG A 14 -17.96 4.11 5.91
CA ARG A 14 -18.44 5.46 5.57
C ARG A 14 -19.06 5.54 4.17
N LEU A 15 -18.53 4.76 3.22
CA LEU A 15 -18.91 4.81 1.82
C LEU A 15 -19.94 3.73 1.40
N GLY A 16 -20.20 2.75 2.26
CA GLY A 16 -20.98 1.54 1.96
C GLY A 16 -20.19 0.46 1.21
N ALA A 17 -19.27 0.88 0.34
CA ALA A 17 -18.36 0.00 -0.39
C ALA A 17 -16.95 0.59 -0.43
N LEU A 18 -15.97 -0.27 -0.72
CA LEU A 18 -14.61 0.16 -1.07
C LEU A 18 -14.39 -0.12 -2.54
N ASP A 19 -14.86 0.79 -3.38
CA ASP A 19 -14.85 0.66 -4.84
C ASP A 19 -13.93 1.70 -5.48
N ALA A 20 -13.05 1.25 -6.38
CA ALA A 20 -12.06 2.10 -7.02
C ALA A 20 -12.71 3.16 -7.94
N ARG A 21 -13.81 2.83 -8.64
CA ARG A 21 -14.50 3.76 -9.53
C ARG A 21 -15.19 4.86 -8.75
N GLN A 22 -15.90 4.50 -7.68
CA GLN A 22 -16.50 5.46 -6.74
C GLN A 22 -15.44 6.43 -6.19
N LEU A 23 -14.29 5.92 -5.72
CA LEU A 23 -13.22 6.77 -5.19
C LEU A 23 -12.58 7.65 -6.27
N ALA A 24 -12.37 7.11 -7.47
CA ALA A 24 -11.73 7.81 -8.58
C ALA A 24 -12.56 9.01 -9.07
N THR A 25 -13.88 8.89 -9.13
CA THR A 25 -14.81 9.92 -9.64
C THR A 25 -15.44 10.81 -8.56
N MET A 26 -15.27 10.46 -7.28
CA MET A 26 -15.80 11.27 -6.18
C MET A 26 -15.26 12.71 -6.22
N ASP A 27 -16.12 13.67 -5.90
CA ASP A 27 -15.71 15.05 -5.63
C ASP A 27 -14.56 15.07 -4.59
N PRO A 28 -13.37 15.64 -4.92
CA PRO A 28 -12.22 15.63 -4.03
C PRO A 28 -12.50 16.25 -2.65
N GLU A 29 -13.31 17.31 -2.59
CA GLU A 29 -13.64 17.97 -1.32
C GLU A 29 -14.55 17.09 -0.46
N LYS A 30 -15.49 16.36 -1.08
CA LYS A 30 -16.34 15.39 -0.37
C LYS A 30 -15.50 14.26 0.21
N LEU A 31 -14.55 13.72 -0.56
CA LEU A 31 -13.67 12.66 -0.07
C LEU A 31 -12.80 13.15 1.11
N VAL A 32 -12.29 14.39 1.04
CA VAL A 32 -11.56 15.00 2.17
C VAL A 32 -12.45 15.12 3.41
N LYS A 33 -13.73 15.51 3.26
CA LYS A 33 -14.68 15.56 4.38
C LYS A 33 -14.87 14.18 5.00
N ILE A 34 -15.07 13.14 4.20
CA ILE A 34 -15.18 11.74 4.66
C ILE A 34 -13.93 11.32 5.43
N PHE A 35 -12.73 11.65 4.96
CA PHE A 35 -11.48 11.33 5.68
C PHE A 35 -11.34 12.09 7.01
N ARG A 36 -12.00 13.25 7.14
CA ARG A 36 -11.97 14.12 8.34
C ARG A 36 -13.05 13.76 9.37
N GLU A 37 -14.10 13.03 9.01
CA GLU A 37 -15.14 12.59 9.96
C GLU A 37 -14.48 11.93 11.18
N ARG A 38 -14.95 12.30 12.37
CA ARG A 38 -14.33 11.87 13.64
C ARG A 38 -14.75 10.44 14.00
N PRO A 39 -13.79 9.58 14.42
CA PRO A 39 -12.34 9.82 14.46
C PRO A 39 -11.73 9.85 13.05
N ALA A 40 -10.85 10.82 12.76
CA ALA A 40 -10.25 10.95 11.44
C ALA A 40 -9.48 9.68 11.02
N LEU A 41 -9.64 9.26 9.75
CA LEU A 41 -9.02 8.05 9.22
C LEU A 41 -7.49 8.11 9.30
N HIS A 42 -6.93 9.30 9.10
CA HIS A 42 -5.50 9.53 9.16
C HIS A 42 -5.19 10.86 9.85
N ARG A 43 -3.98 11.00 10.41
CA ARG A 43 -3.49 12.26 10.99
C ARG A 43 -3.31 13.38 9.96
N PHE A 44 -3.22 13.02 8.68
CA PHE A 44 -3.14 13.92 7.52
C PHE A 44 -4.30 13.60 6.54
N PRO A 45 -5.55 13.91 6.90
CA PRO A 45 -6.72 13.43 6.17
C PRO A 45 -6.80 13.97 4.75
N GLY A 46 -6.47 15.25 4.53
CA GLY A 46 -6.53 15.87 3.19
C GLY A 46 -5.53 15.23 2.21
N SER A 47 -4.26 15.10 2.61
CA SER A 47 -3.23 14.48 1.77
C SER A 47 -3.53 13.00 1.49
N MET A 48 -4.06 12.25 2.49
CA MET A 48 -4.36 10.84 2.27
C MET A 48 -5.62 10.61 1.43
N ALA A 49 -6.65 11.47 1.55
CA ALA A 49 -7.79 11.44 0.65
C ALA A 49 -7.35 11.60 -0.82
N GLY A 50 -6.53 12.62 -1.10
CA GLY A 50 -5.99 12.86 -2.44
C GLY A 50 -5.15 11.69 -2.96
N ARG A 51 -4.30 11.09 -2.10
CA ARG A 51 -3.47 9.94 -2.50
C ARG A 51 -4.30 8.68 -2.78
N VAL A 52 -5.32 8.40 -1.96
CA VAL A 52 -6.24 7.27 -2.17
C VAL A 52 -7.03 7.45 -3.47
N GLN A 53 -7.53 8.66 -3.73
CA GLN A 53 -8.21 8.95 -4.99
C GLN A 53 -7.28 8.83 -6.19
N ALA A 54 -6.06 9.36 -6.13
CA ALA A 54 -5.08 9.25 -7.21
C ALA A 54 -4.72 7.78 -7.51
N LEU A 55 -4.51 6.98 -6.46
CA LEU A 55 -4.28 5.54 -6.63
C LEU A 55 -5.50 4.87 -7.25
N SER A 56 -6.71 5.20 -6.81
CA SER A 56 -7.95 4.63 -7.36
C SER A 56 -8.13 4.96 -8.85
N LYS A 57 -7.73 6.17 -9.29
CA LYS A 57 -7.71 6.53 -10.72
C LYS A 57 -6.78 5.60 -11.52
N VAL A 58 -5.55 5.37 -11.06
CA VAL A 58 -4.63 4.42 -11.73
C VAL A 58 -5.23 3.01 -11.81
N ILE A 59 -5.87 2.54 -10.73
CA ILE A 59 -6.55 1.23 -10.74
C ILE A 59 -7.68 1.18 -11.77
N VAL A 60 -8.46 2.26 -11.93
CA VAL A 60 -9.52 2.32 -12.94
C VAL A 60 -8.95 2.37 -14.35
N ASP A 61 -7.99 3.26 -14.59
CA ASP A 61 -7.49 3.59 -15.93
C ASP A 61 -6.61 2.47 -16.49
N GLU A 62 -5.74 1.87 -15.66
CA GLU A 62 -4.77 0.86 -16.11
C GLU A 62 -5.21 -0.58 -15.82
N TYR A 63 -6.10 -0.78 -14.84
CA TYR A 63 -6.48 -2.12 -14.35
C TYR A 63 -8.01 -2.35 -14.35
N ASN A 64 -8.77 -1.50 -15.06
CA ASN A 64 -10.22 -1.61 -15.20
C ASN A 64 -10.98 -1.72 -13.85
N GLY A 65 -10.45 -1.10 -12.80
CA GLY A 65 -11.03 -1.10 -11.46
C GLY A 65 -10.66 -2.31 -10.61
N ASP A 66 -9.93 -3.30 -11.13
CA ASP A 66 -9.46 -4.45 -10.36
C ASP A 66 -8.05 -4.18 -9.80
N ALA A 67 -7.99 -3.90 -8.49
CA ALA A 67 -6.72 -3.70 -7.81
C ALA A 67 -5.83 -4.97 -7.80
N GLY A 68 -6.43 -6.17 -7.88
CA GLY A 68 -5.72 -7.44 -7.89
C GLY A 68 -4.90 -7.66 -9.17
N ALA A 69 -5.33 -7.07 -10.29
CA ALA A 69 -4.64 -7.14 -11.57
C ALA A 69 -3.23 -6.50 -11.54
N VAL A 70 -2.93 -5.64 -10.56
CA VAL A 70 -1.58 -5.09 -10.34
C VAL A 70 -0.55 -6.21 -10.17
N TRP A 71 -0.91 -7.31 -9.51
CA TRP A 71 0.02 -8.41 -9.22
C TRP A 71 -0.37 -9.75 -9.85
N THR A 72 -1.65 -10.01 -10.09
CA THR A 72 -2.09 -11.27 -10.72
C THR A 72 -1.77 -11.32 -12.22
N GLU A 73 -1.68 -10.17 -12.88
CA GLU A 73 -1.34 -10.08 -14.32
C GLU A 73 0.12 -9.70 -14.58
N ALA A 74 0.96 -9.62 -13.54
CA ALA A 74 2.37 -9.33 -13.71
C ALA A 74 3.09 -10.49 -14.41
N LYS A 75 3.86 -10.19 -15.45
CA LYS A 75 4.56 -11.21 -16.26
C LYS A 75 5.71 -11.89 -15.51
N ASP A 76 6.43 -11.11 -14.72
CA ASP A 76 7.59 -11.53 -13.93
C ASP A 76 7.78 -10.57 -12.74
N GLY A 77 8.82 -10.81 -11.94
CA GLY A 77 9.16 -9.96 -10.80
C GLY A 77 9.50 -8.51 -11.19
N ALA A 78 10.05 -8.29 -12.38
CA ALA A 78 10.41 -6.95 -12.85
C ALA A 78 9.17 -6.15 -13.23
N ASP A 79 8.23 -6.76 -13.95
CA ASP A 79 6.92 -6.19 -14.28
C ASP A 79 6.12 -5.92 -13.00
N LEU A 80 6.06 -6.87 -12.05
CA LEU A 80 5.40 -6.65 -10.76
C LEU A 80 5.94 -5.41 -10.03
N ALA A 81 7.26 -5.31 -9.93
CA ALA A 81 7.90 -4.18 -9.26
C ALA A 81 7.63 -2.85 -9.99
N ALA A 82 7.64 -2.86 -11.33
CA ALA A 82 7.34 -1.69 -12.14
C ALA A 82 5.88 -1.24 -11.98
N ARG A 83 4.92 -2.17 -12.01
CA ARG A 83 3.49 -1.90 -11.78
C ARG A 83 3.25 -1.27 -10.41
N ILE A 84 3.82 -1.85 -9.34
CA ILE A 84 3.73 -1.29 -7.99
C ILE A 84 4.37 0.10 -7.91
N LYS A 85 5.54 0.29 -8.54
CA LYS A 85 6.27 1.58 -8.50
C LYS A 85 5.51 2.72 -9.19
N LYS A 86 4.68 2.42 -10.18
CA LYS A 86 3.81 3.42 -10.83
C LYS A 86 2.69 3.92 -9.91
N LEU A 87 2.31 3.15 -8.89
CA LEU A 87 1.23 3.55 -7.98
C LEU A 87 1.63 4.79 -7.15
N PRO A 88 0.74 5.80 -7.02
CA PRO A 88 1.01 7.00 -6.25
C PRO A 88 1.46 6.72 -4.81
N GLY A 89 2.66 7.19 -4.46
CA GLY A 89 3.23 7.06 -3.12
C GLY A 89 4.06 5.80 -2.88
N PHE A 90 4.36 5.01 -3.91
CA PHE A 90 5.28 3.87 -3.85
C PHE A 90 6.67 4.22 -4.40
N GLY A 91 7.61 4.51 -3.49
CA GLY A 91 9.04 4.59 -3.83
C GLY A 91 9.73 3.23 -3.65
N ASP A 92 11.00 3.13 -4.06
CA ASP A 92 11.77 1.86 -4.14
C ASP A 92 11.70 0.99 -2.88
N MET A 93 11.81 1.59 -1.69
CA MET A 93 11.71 0.84 -0.43
C MET A 93 10.33 0.21 -0.23
N LYS A 94 9.26 0.93 -0.58
CA LYS A 94 7.89 0.42 -0.45
C LYS A 94 7.58 -0.64 -1.50
N VAL A 95 8.14 -0.50 -2.71
CA VAL A 95 8.04 -1.53 -3.76
C VAL A 95 8.65 -2.83 -3.22
N LYS A 96 9.89 -2.77 -2.71
CA LYS A 96 10.57 -3.94 -2.13
C LYS A 96 9.80 -4.60 -0.99
N ILE A 97 9.24 -3.79 -0.09
CA ILE A 97 8.42 -4.30 1.02
C ILE A 97 7.12 -4.94 0.49
N LEU A 98 6.41 -4.30 -0.44
CA LEU A 98 5.15 -4.85 -0.94
C LEU A 98 5.36 -6.14 -1.74
N VAL A 99 6.40 -6.22 -2.57
CA VAL A 99 6.77 -7.47 -3.26
C VAL A 99 7.06 -8.58 -2.24
N ALA A 100 7.79 -8.28 -1.16
CA ALA A 100 8.03 -9.26 -0.09
C ALA A 100 6.73 -9.69 0.62
N VAL A 101 5.81 -8.76 0.90
CA VAL A 101 4.50 -9.08 1.50
C VAL A 101 3.70 -10.00 0.58
N LEU A 102 3.59 -9.65 -0.70
CA LEU A 102 2.86 -10.42 -1.71
C LEU A 102 3.40 -11.86 -1.80
N ALA A 103 4.72 -12.03 -1.87
CA ALA A 103 5.32 -13.36 -1.95
C ALA A 103 5.22 -14.17 -0.65
N LYS A 104 5.51 -13.57 0.51
CA LYS A 104 5.61 -14.28 1.79
C LYS A 104 4.27 -14.53 2.46
N LYS A 105 3.27 -13.67 2.25
CA LYS A 105 1.96 -13.73 2.92
C LYS A 105 0.81 -14.12 2.00
N PHE A 106 0.96 -13.95 0.69
CA PHE A 106 -0.10 -14.20 -0.29
C PHE A 106 0.31 -15.14 -1.43
N ASP A 107 1.51 -15.73 -1.36
CA ASP A 107 2.06 -16.67 -2.35
C ASP A 107 2.14 -16.14 -3.80
N VAL A 108 2.19 -14.82 -3.97
CA VAL A 108 2.36 -14.19 -5.28
C VAL A 108 3.86 -14.12 -5.61
N LYS A 109 4.35 -15.13 -6.35
CA LYS A 109 5.78 -15.35 -6.64
C LYS A 109 6.07 -15.44 -8.14
N PRO A 110 5.86 -14.35 -8.92
CA PRO A 110 6.23 -14.36 -10.34
C PRO A 110 7.75 -14.53 -10.51
N ALA A 111 8.20 -15.11 -11.62
CA ALA A 111 9.60 -15.46 -11.82
C ALA A 111 10.56 -14.28 -11.53
N GLY A 112 11.57 -14.50 -10.69
CA GLY A 112 12.59 -13.49 -10.37
C GLY A 112 12.14 -12.39 -9.39
N TRP A 113 11.01 -12.54 -8.70
CA TRP A 113 10.50 -11.58 -7.71
C TRP A 113 11.51 -11.28 -6.58
N GLU A 114 12.38 -12.22 -6.23
CA GLU A 114 13.36 -12.11 -5.14
C GLU A 114 14.30 -10.92 -5.33
N LYS A 115 14.68 -10.61 -6.59
CA LYS A 115 15.54 -9.46 -6.94
C LYS A 115 14.90 -8.12 -6.59
N TYR A 116 13.58 -8.09 -6.53
CA TYR A 116 12.76 -6.90 -6.28
C TYR A 116 12.10 -6.90 -4.90
N ALA A 117 12.33 -7.93 -4.08
CA ALA A 117 11.87 -8.01 -2.71
C ALA A 117 12.85 -7.33 -1.74
N ALA A 118 12.35 -6.96 -0.56
CA ALA A 118 13.21 -6.60 0.56
C ALA A 118 14.00 -7.84 1.03
N ASN A 119 15.32 -7.68 1.15
CA ASN A 119 16.24 -8.70 1.67
C ASN A 119 16.69 -8.43 3.11
N TRP A 120 15.96 -7.56 3.82
CA TRP A 120 16.10 -7.27 5.24
C TRP A 120 14.76 -7.54 5.93
N HIS A 121 14.76 -7.62 7.26
CA HIS A 121 13.55 -7.88 8.03
C HIS A 121 12.54 -6.73 7.94
N THR A 122 11.31 -7.03 7.52
CA THR A 122 10.24 -6.04 7.29
C THR A 122 8.91 -6.51 7.86
N VAL A 123 7.85 -5.74 7.64
CA VAL A 123 6.47 -6.18 7.93
C VAL A 123 6.07 -7.45 7.18
N ALA A 124 6.76 -7.81 6.09
CA ALA A 124 6.54 -9.07 5.39
C ALA A 124 6.96 -10.30 6.22
N ASP A 125 7.80 -10.09 7.24
CA ASP A 125 8.39 -11.12 8.08
C ASP A 125 7.73 -11.20 9.46
N VAL A 126 6.70 -10.40 9.68
CA VAL A 126 6.01 -10.31 10.97
C VAL A 126 4.98 -11.42 11.14
N ASP A 127 5.05 -12.07 12.29
CA ASP A 127 4.09 -13.07 12.79
C ASP A 127 3.83 -12.94 14.31
N SER A 128 4.59 -12.08 15.00
CA SER A 128 4.55 -11.91 16.45
C SER A 128 4.92 -10.49 16.85
N GLU A 129 4.75 -10.15 18.13
CA GLU A 129 5.16 -8.85 18.67
C GLU A 129 6.69 -8.67 18.66
N GLU A 130 7.44 -9.76 18.86
CA GLU A 130 8.91 -9.77 18.80
C GLU A 130 9.39 -9.45 17.37
N THR A 131 8.88 -10.16 16.36
CA THR A 131 9.25 -9.91 14.96
C THR A 131 8.78 -8.53 14.47
N MET A 132 7.70 -7.98 15.04
CA MET A 132 7.33 -6.57 14.85
C MET A 132 8.35 -5.58 15.45
N ALA A 133 8.86 -5.87 16.64
CA ALA A 133 9.84 -5.01 17.31
C ALA A 133 11.15 -4.98 16.51
N GLU A 134 11.59 -6.11 16.00
CA GLU A 134 12.74 -6.24 15.09
C GLU A 134 12.53 -5.42 13.80
N ALA A 135 11.37 -5.55 13.14
CA ALA A 135 11.10 -4.82 11.89
C ALA A 135 11.12 -3.29 12.12
N ARG A 136 10.68 -2.84 13.30
CA ARG A 136 10.78 -1.43 13.72
C ARG A 136 12.24 -1.02 13.99
N GLN A 137 13.05 -1.89 14.56
CA GLN A 137 14.48 -1.64 14.79
C GLN A 137 15.23 -1.51 13.47
N VAL A 138 15.11 -2.48 12.57
CA VAL A 138 15.73 -2.42 11.22
C VAL A 138 15.34 -1.13 10.50
N LYS A 139 14.06 -0.73 10.56
CA LYS A 139 13.60 0.53 9.97
C LYS A 139 14.26 1.77 10.60
N ARG A 140 14.50 1.77 11.93
CA ARG A 140 15.22 2.86 12.61
C ARG A 140 16.68 2.92 12.15
N ASP A 141 17.36 1.79 12.10
CA ASP A 141 18.77 1.70 11.70
C ASP A 141 18.97 2.13 10.25
N MET A 142 18.10 1.68 9.33
CA MET A 142 18.12 2.13 7.95
C MET A 142 17.88 3.64 7.80
N LYS A 143 17.10 4.27 8.69
CA LYS A 143 16.88 5.72 8.67
C LYS A 143 18.11 6.47 9.18
N ALA A 144 18.75 5.97 10.23
CA ALA A 144 19.99 6.54 10.77
C ALA A 144 21.13 6.46 9.76
N ASN A 145 21.30 5.31 9.10
CA ASN A 145 22.39 5.08 8.14
C ASN A 145 22.18 5.76 6.78
N LYS A 146 20.98 6.29 6.50
CA LYS A 146 20.68 7.09 5.30
C LYS A 146 20.93 8.60 5.49
N GLN A 147 21.36 9.04 6.67
CA GLN A 147 21.64 10.47 6.96
C GLN A 147 23.10 10.87 6.68
N VAL A 148 23.78 10.21 5.73
CA VAL A 148 25.11 10.61 5.24
C VAL A 148 25.02 10.98 3.75
#